data_AF-A0A962WS99-F1
#
_entry.id   AF-A0A962WS99-F1
#
_cell.length_a   1.000
_cell.length_b   1.000
_cell.length_c   1.000
_cell.angle_alpha   90.00
_cell.angle_beta   90.00
_cell.angle_gamma   90.00
#
_symmetry.space_group_name_H-M   'P 1'
#
loop_
_entity.id
_entity.type
_entity.pdbx_description
1 polymer ?
#
loop_
_entity_poly.entity_id
_entity_poly.type
_entity_poly.pdbx_seq_one_letter_code
_entity_poly.pdbx_strand_id
1 'polypeptide(L)'
;MIEIKHRETGEVLESIDAAELRGADLRELRLSGADLAGQDLSYAHLDNSDLRGANLRGARLDGAILHGVHLNEAVLAGASFVGAHLGADHRRDAADLHGCDLRKVDFSHADLRQVRLCQSELQEAQLERADLQGADLSHCDLSGAQLCDALLIDADLRRSNLKGTDLRDAHLNGANLAGADLTGADLTTRQREGFAVVNRARLHGAVLRGARMSRVWASHTDFSDADLTGVDLSHAVLSSSSMRHAVLTDADFTGVELATVDLRFANVSKAKHVDLPSFKYDVR
;
A
#
# COMPACT_ATOMS: atom_id res chain seq x y z
N MET A 1 18.15 -27.00 21.01
CA MET A 1 17.32 -26.13 21.85
C MET A 1 17.72 -24.69 21.59
N ILE A 2 16.75 -23.88 21.17
CA ILE A 2 16.88 -22.45 20.94
C ILE A 2 16.11 -21.73 22.04
N GLU A 3 16.74 -20.78 22.71
CA GLU A 3 16.08 -19.90 23.67
C GLU A 3 15.66 -18.61 22.95
N ILE A 4 14.36 -18.33 22.91
CA ILE A 4 13.85 -17.03 22.48
C ILE A 4 13.82 -16.12 23.70
N LYS A 5 14.54 -15.01 23.64
CA LYS A 5 14.72 -14.11 24.78
C LYS A 5 14.03 -12.78 24.56
N HIS A 6 13.60 -12.13 25.63
CA HIS A 6 13.11 -10.76 25.58
C HIS A 6 14.27 -9.80 25.29
N ARG A 7 14.09 -8.90 24.34
CA ARG A 7 15.12 -7.99 23.80
C ARG A 7 15.73 -7.02 24.82
N GLU A 8 14.97 -6.66 25.85
CA GLU A 8 15.43 -5.70 26.88
C GLU A 8 15.93 -6.38 28.16
N THR A 9 15.26 -7.44 28.62
CA THR A 9 15.52 -8.06 29.93
C THR A 9 16.43 -9.28 29.82
N GLY A 10 16.54 -9.89 28.63
CA GLY A 10 17.25 -11.13 28.40
C GLY A 10 16.55 -12.37 28.98
N GLU A 11 15.35 -12.21 29.54
CA GLU A 11 14.53 -13.31 30.06
C GLU A 11 14.18 -14.28 28.93
N VAL A 12 14.28 -15.59 29.21
CA VAL A 12 13.84 -16.62 28.27
C VAL A 12 12.33 -16.63 28.26
N LEU A 13 11.74 -16.21 27.15
CA LEU A 13 10.30 -16.23 26.92
C LEU A 13 9.84 -17.66 26.59
N GLU A 14 10.59 -18.34 25.72
CA GLU A 14 10.32 -19.71 25.31
C GLU A 14 11.60 -20.48 24.98
N SER A 15 11.56 -21.80 25.13
CA SER A 15 12.63 -22.72 24.74
C SER A 15 12.11 -23.72 23.73
N ILE A 16 12.57 -23.59 22.49
CA ILE A 16 12.16 -24.46 21.39
C ILE A 16 13.14 -25.62 21.30
N ASP A 17 12.64 -26.85 21.41
CA ASP A 17 13.46 -28.06 21.21
C ASP A 17 13.67 -28.35 19.71
N ALA A 18 14.36 -27.42 19.06
CA ALA A 18 14.78 -27.52 17.67
C ALA A 18 16.24 -27.06 17.52
N ALA A 19 16.83 -27.39 16.38
CA ALA A 19 18.15 -26.91 15.97
C ALA A 19 18.08 -25.53 15.27
N GLU A 20 16.93 -25.19 14.70
CA GLU A 20 16.64 -23.96 13.96
C GLU A 20 15.16 -23.55 14.15
N LEU A 21 14.82 -22.29 13.87
CA LEU A 21 13.44 -21.79 13.91
C LEU A 21 12.70 -21.94 12.57
N ARG A 22 13.42 -22.36 11.51
CA ARG A 22 12.84 -22.65 10.21
C ARG A 22 11.81 -23.77 10.33
N GLY A 23 10.59 -23.52 9.88
CA GLY A 23 9.49 -24.49 9.98
C GLY A 23 9.02 -24.79 11.40
N ALA A 24 9.49 -24.04 12.41
CA ALA A 24 9.13 -24.28 13.79
C ALA A 24 7.65 -23.98 14.05
N ASP A 25 7.05 -24.75 14.96
CA ASP A 25 5.70 -24.48 15.46
C ASP A 25 5.80 -23.49 16.63
N LEU A 26 5.39 -22.26 16.37
CA LEU A 26 5.40 -21.13 17.30
C LEU A 26 3.99 -20.56 17.51
N ARG A 27 2.95 -21.34 17.16
CA ARG A 27 1.55 -20.92 17.26
C ARG A 27 1.18 -20.61 18.70
N GLU A 28 0.40 -19.54 18.88
CA GLU A 28 -0.16 -19.12 20.18
C GLU A 28 0.88 -18.80 21.27
N LEU A 29 2.17 -18.77 20.94
CA LEU A 29 3.24 -18.46 21.91
C LEU A 29 3.21 -16.98 22.31
N ARG A 30 3.65 -16.71 23.54
CA ARG A 30 3.79 -15.36 24.09
C ARG A 30 5.23 -14.88 23.95
N LEU A 31 5.50 -14.24 22.82
CA LEU A 31 6.81 -13.76 22.40
C LEU A 31 6.85 -12.22 22.35
N SER A 32 6.03 -11.55 23.16
CA SER A 32 6.03 -10.09 23.25
C SER A 32 7.42 -9.60 23.68
N GLY A 33 7.96 -8.65 22.93
CA GLY A 33 9.32 -8.14 23.11
C GLY A 33 10.43 -9.13 22.78
N ALA A 34 10.15 -10.26 22.11
CA ALA A 34 11.18 -11.23 21.73
C ALA A 34 12.27 -10.61 20.84
N ASP A 35 13.52 -11.03 21.03
CA ASP A 35 14.62 -10.75 20.13
C ASP A 35 14.81 -11.89 19.14
N LEU A 36 14.37 -11.65 17.91
CA LEU A 36 14.42 -12.55 16.78
C LEU A 36 15.18 -11.92 15.60
N ALA A 37 16.00 -10.89 15.86
CA ALA A 37 16.71 -10.19 14.81
C ALA A 37 17.64 -11.13 14.02
N GLY A 38 17.57 -11.03 12.69
CA GLY A 38 18.36 -11.83 11.76
C GLY A 38 18.08 -13.33 11.78
N GLN A 39 17.11 -13.82 12.55
CA GLN A 39 16.79 -15.24 12.63
C GLN A 39 16.12 -15.75 11.35
N ASP A 40 16.31 -17.03 11.06
CA ASP A 40 15.56 -17.75 10.03
C ASP A 40 14.31 -18.39 10.64
N LEU A 41 13.15 -17.78 10.36
CA LEU A 41 11.81 -18.30 10.65
C LEU A 41 11.07 -18.66 9.35
N SER A 42 11.76 -18.93 8.24
CA SER A 42 11.08 -19.32 7.01
C SER A 42 10.21 -20.54 7.24
N TYR A 43 8.99 -20.50 6.70
CA TYR A 43 7.97 -21.54 6.84
C TYR A 43 7.53 -21.82 8.29
N ALA A 44 7.92 -21.00 9.27
CA ALA A 44 7.45 -21.16 10.64
C ALA A 44 5.94 -20.91 10.73
N HIS A 45 5.31 -21.58 11.70
CA HIS A 45 3.90 -21.41 12.00
C HIS A 45 3.77 -20.49 13.21
N LEU A 46 3.28 -19.27 13.00
CA LEU A 46 3.18 -18.20 13.98
C LEU A 46 1.72 -17.79 14.24
N ASP A 47 0.76 -18.59 13.78
CA ASP A 47 -0.67 -18.29 13.90
C ASP A 47 -1.04 -17.91 15.34
N ASN A 48 -1.73 -16.78 15.50
CA ASN A 48 -2.21 -16.24 16.77
C ASN A 48 -1.13 -16.02 17.86
N SER A 49 0.15 -16.01 17.50
CA SER A 49 1.22 -15.71 18.44
C SER A 49 1.26 -14.21 18.78
N ASP A 50 1.74 -13.90 19.98
CA ASP A 50 1.93 -12.52 20.45
C ASP A 50 3.39 -12.13 20.27
N LEU A 51 3.68 -11.25 19.32
CA LEU A 51 5.00 -10.71 18.98
C LEU A 51 5.04 -9.17 19.10
N ARG A 52 4.16 -8.59 19.92
CA ARG A 52 4.09 -7.14 20.11
C ARG A 52 5.44 -6.59 20.57
N GLY A 53 5.91 -5.52 19.95
CA GLY A 53 7.21 -4.90 20.26
C GLY A 53 8.44 -5.78 20.00
N ALA A 54 8.28 -6.96 19.40
CA ALA A 54 9.39 -7.86 19.12
C ALA A 54 10.40 -7.20 18.15
N ASN A 55 11.65 -7.60 18.27
CA ASN A 55 12.72 -7.24 17.35
C ASN A 55 12.87 -8.34 16.30
N LEU A 56 12.37 -8.10 15.09
CA LEU A 56 12.46 -8.97 13.92
C LEU A 56 13.34 -8.32 12.83
N ARG A 57 14.18 -7.35 13.18
CA ARG A 57 15.02 -6.63 12.22
C ARG A 57 15.85 -7.61 11.39
N GLY A 58 15.71 -7.56 10.08
CA GLY A 58 16.44 -8.43 9.15
C GLY A 58 16.15 -9.92 9.29
N ALA A 59 15.12 -10.31 10.04
CA ALA A 59 14.71 -11.71 10.14
C ALA A 59 14.13 -12.19 8.80
N ARG A 60 14.20 -13.49 8.54
CA ARG A 60 13.63 -14.10 7.34
C ARG A 60 12.42 -14.94 7.72
N LEU A 61 11.25 -14.53 7.26
CA LEU A 61 9.92 -15.13 7.48
C LEU A 61 9.29 -15.57 6.15
N ASP A 62 10.10 -15.84 5.13
CA ASP A 62 9.62 -16.25 3.81
C ASP A 62 8.74 -17.50 3.91
N GLY A 63 7.56 -17.44 3.31
CA GLY A 63 6.56 -18.50 3.35
C GLY A 63 6.04 -18.88 4.74
N ALA A 64 6.33 -18.08 5.78
CA ALA A 64 5.80 -18.31 7.11
C ALA A 64 4.28 -18.07 7.16
N ILE A 65 3.61 -18.74 8.11
CA ILE A 65 2.17 -18.64 8.32
C ILE A 65 1.93 -17.79 9.56
N LEU A 66 1.26 -16.65 9.39
CA LEU A 66 1.16 -15.56 10.37
C LEU A 66 -0.29 -15.11 10.57
N HIS A 67 -1.28 -15.96 10.32
CA HIS A 67 -2.69 -15.57 10.51
C HIS A 67 -2.94 -15.15 11.96
N GLY A 68 -3.63 -14.03 12.15
CA GLY A 68 -3.95 -13.51 13.48
C GLY A 68 -2.75 -13.17 14.37
N VAL A 69 -1.52 -13.10 13.84
CA VAL A 69 -0.35 -12.72 14.65
C VAL A 69 -0.48 -11.26 15.12
N HIS A 70 -0.10 -11.00 16.37
CA HIS A 70 -0.02 -9.63 16.89
C HIS A 70 1.42 -9.14 16.84
N LEU A 71 1.72 -8.25 15.90
CA LEU A 71 3.04 -7.66 15.67
C LEU A 71 3.09 -6.17 16.03
N ASN A 72 2.07 -5.64 16.70
CA ASN A 72 1.93 -4.21 17.00
C ASN A 72 3.25 -3.61 17.52
N GLU A 73 3.67 -2.50 16.92
CA GLU A 73 4.89 -1.77 17.32
C GLU A 73 6.20 -2.59 17.23
N ALA A 74 6.21 -3.73 16.54
CA ALA A 74 7.41 -4.52 16.33
C ALA A 74 8.38 -3.82 15.36
N VAL A 75 9.66 -4.16 15.49
CA VAL A 75 10.74 -3.66 14.61
C VAL A 75 11.05 -4.72 13.57
N LEU A 76 10.62 -4.49 12.33
CA LEU A 76 10.70 -5.42 11.21
C LEU A 76 11.53 -4.85 10.05
N ALA A 77 12.27 -3.76 10.28
CA ALA A 77 13.06 -3.11 9.24
C ALA A 77 14.03 -4.09 8.56
N GLY A 78 13.95 -4.15 7.23
CA GLY A 78 14.75 -5.05 6.39
C GLY A 78 14.44 -6.54 6.55
N ALA A 79 13.37 -6.91 7.27
CA ALA A 79 12.93 -8.30 7.34
C ALA A 79 12.36 -8.76 5.99
N SER A 80 12.41 -10.07 5.75
CA SER A 80 11.86 -10.69 4.55
C SER A 80 10.63 -11.51 4.90
N PHE A 81 9.55 -11.32 4.17
CA PHE A 81 8.25 -11.97 4.26
C PHE A 81 7.79 -12.46 2.89
N VAL A 82 8.74 -12.82 2.02
CA VAL A 82 8.43 -13.18 0.64
C VAL A 82 7.48 -14.37 0.62
N GLY A 83 6.31 -14.19 0.00
CA GLY A 83 5.26 -15.21 -0.05
C GLY A 83 4.70 -15.64 1.32
N ALA A 84 4.89 -14.85 2.37
CA ALA A 84 4.33 -15.15 3.69
C ALA A 84 2.80 -14.95 3.72
N HIS A 85 2.13 -15.65 4.62
CA HIS A 85 0.67 -15.62 4.76
C HIS A 85 0.27 -14.85 6.02
N LEU A 86 -0.01 -13.56 5.89
CA LEU A 86 -0.46 -12.70 6.99
C LEU A 86 -1.97 -12.38 6.88
N GLY A 87 -2.48 -12.39 5.66
CA GLY A 87 -3.84 -12.02 5.33
C GLY A 87 -4.86 -13.12 5.57
N ALA A 88 -6.14 -12.74 5.54
CA ALA A 88 -7.25 -13.65 5.65
C ALA A 88 -8.49 -13.09 4.96
N ASP A 89 -9.51 -13.93 4.75
CA ASP A 89 -10.79 -13.49 4.19
C ASP A 89 -11.55 -12.53 5.12
N HIS A 90 -11.26 -12.57 6.42
CA HIS A 90 -11.88 -11.70 7.43
C HIS A 90 -10.80 -10.98 8.24
N ARG A 91 -10.98 -9.66 8.45
CA ARG A 91 -10.06 -8.80 9.23
C ARG A 91 -9.71 -9.30 10.63
N ARG A 92 -10.60 -10.03 11.30
CA ARG A 92 -10.35 -10.57 12.65
C ARG A 92 -9.32 -11.71 12.66
N ASP A 93 -9.12 -12.35 11.51
CA ASP A 93 -8.24 -13.51 11.34
C ASP A 93 -6.91 -13.10 10.65
N ALA A 94 -6.81 -11.86 10.18
CA ALA A 94 -5.60 -11.30 9.57
C ALA A 94 -4.64 -10.75 10.65
N ALA A 95 -3.36 -10.68 10.30
CA ALA A 95 -2.33 -10.15 11.17
C ALA A 95 -2.55 -8.66 11.54
N ASP A 96 -2.08 -8.27 12.72
CA ASP A 96 -2.06 -6.87 13.16
C ASP A 96 -0.61 -6.35 13.27
N LEU A 97 -0.25 -5.49 12.33
CA LEU A 97 1.06 -4.85 12.17
C LEU A 97 0.97 -3.34 12.42
N HIS A 98 -0.05 -2.84 13.12
CA HIS A 98 -0.16 -1.39 13.33
C HIS A 98 1.08 -0.80 14.03
N GLY A 99 1.51 0.39 13.58
CA GLY A 99 2.62 1.12 14.18
C GLY A 99 3.99 0.44 14.06
N CYS A 100 4.17 -0.52 13.17
CA CYS A 100 5.45 -1.21 13.01
C CYS A 100 6.50 -0.36 12.27
N ASP A 101 7.77 -0.60 12.58
CA ASP A 101 8.88 -0.21 11.71
C ASP A 101 9.07 -1.27 10.63
N LEU A 102 8.56 -1.00 9.43
CA LEU A 102 8.57 -1.87 8.25
C LEU A 102 9.48 -1.31 7.14
N ARG A 103 10.43 -0.43 7.48
CA ARG A 103 11.31 0.20 6.49
C ARG A 103 12.11 -0.85 5.74
N LYS A 104 12.08 -0.80 4.40
CA LYS A 104 12.80 -1.73 3.52
C LYS A 104 12.42 -3.20 3.75
N VAL A 105 11.27 -3.48 4.36
CA VAL A 105 10.73 -4.84 4.48
C VAL A 105 10.45 -5.39 3.08
N ASP A 106 10.63 -6.69 2.89
CA ASP A 106 10.24 -7.38 1.67
C ASP A 106 8.98 -8.22 1.89
N PHE A 107 7.85 -7.71 1.42
CA PHE A 107 6.55 -8.38 1.36
C PHE A 107 6.21 -8.87 -0.06
N SER A 108 7.20 -9.02 -0.94
CA SER A 108 6.93 -9.44 -2.32
C SER A 108 6.17 -10.77 -2.33
N HIS A 109 5.09 -10.84 -3.11
CA HIS A 109 4.20 -12.00 -3.20
C HIS A 109 3.45 -12.39 -1.91
N ALA A 110 3.53 -11.60 -0.83
CA ALA A 110 2.86 -11.93 0.42
C ALA A 110 1.33 -11.77 0.31
N ASP A 111 0.60 -12.62 1.05
CA ASP A 111 -0.81 -12.40 1.31
C ASP A 111 -0.94 -11.43 2.49
N LEU A 112 -1.40 -10.22 2.20
CA LEU A 112 -1.66 -9.14 3.14
C LEU A 112 -3.14 -8.74 3.17
N ARG A 113 -4.05 -9.60 2.69
CA ARG A 113 -5.49 -9.32 2.64
C ARG A 113 -6.03 -9.02 4.03
N GLN A 114 -6.77 -7.91 4.17
CA GLN A 114 -7.36 -7.44 5.43
C GLN A 114 -6.36 -7.14 6.56
N VAL A 115 -5.05 -7.19 6.32
CA VAL A 115 -4.02 -6.93 7.34
C VAL A 115 -4.11 -5.48 7.83
N ARG A 116 -3.87 -5.28 9.13
CA ARG A 116 -3.82 -3.95 9.72
C ARG A 116 -2.39 -3.43 9.71
N LEU A 117 -2.11 -2.45 8.86
CA LEU A 117 -0.80 -1.79 8.75
C LEU A 117 -0.85 -0.33 9.22
N CYS A 118 -2.01 0.19 9.60
CA CYS A 118 -2.21 1.61 9.89
C CYS A 118 -1.12 2.20 10.80
N GLN A 119 -0.69 3.42 10.47
CA GLN A 119 0.37 4.16 11.17
C GLN A 119 1.78 3.54 11.11
N SER A 120 2.05 2.59 10.21
CA SER A 120 3.37 1.97 10.08
C SER A 120 4.31 2.73 9.14
N GLU A 121 5.62 2.51 9.34
CA GLU A 121 6.71 3.05 8.52
C GLU A 121 7.12 2.04 7.43
N LEU A 122 6.67 2.22 6.19
CA LEU A 122 6.86 1.34 5.03
C LEU A 122 7.78 1.96 3.96
N GLN A 123 8.64 2.90 4.34
CA GLN A 123 9.50 3.60 3.38
C GLN A 123 10.43 2.61 2.69
N GLU A 124 10.51 2.72 1.36
CA GLU A 124 11.28 1.82 0.50
C GLU A 124 10.92 0.33 0.64
N ALA A 125 9.75 -0.03 1.16
CA ALA A 125 9.29 -1.41 1.25
C ALA A 125 9.09 -2.03 -0.15
N GLN A 126 9.34 -3.34 -0.25
CA GLN A 126 9.06 -4.13 -1.45
C GLN A 126 7.72 -4.85 -1.26
N LEU A 127 6.75 -4.53 -2.09
CA LEU A 127 5.38 -5.06 -2.06
C LEU A 127 4.98 -5.53 -3.48
N GLU A 128 5.97 -5.86 -4.32
CA GLU A 128 5.71 -6.34 -5.68
C GLU A 128 4.80 -7.57 -5.61
N ARG A 129 3.67 -7.51 -6.34
CA ARG A 129 2.69 -8.61 -6.41
C ARG A 129 2.12 -9.06 -5.06
N ALA A 130 2.21 -8.22 -4.03
CA ALA A 130 1.54 -8.48 -2.77
C ALA A 130 0.01 -8.32 -2.94
N ASP A 131 -0.75 -9.16 -2.23
CA ASP A 131 -2.20 -9.02 -2.16
C ASP A 131 -2.60 -8.22 -0.91
N LEU A 132 -2.94 -6.95 -1.10
CA LEU A 132 -3.34 -6.02 -0.05
C LEU A 132 -4.86 -5.75 -0.08
N GLN A 133 -5.66 -6.65 -0.66
CA GLN A 133 -7.10 -6.43 -0.76
C GLN A 133 -7.74 -6.18 0.61
N GLY A 134 -8.39 -5.02 0.76
CA GLY A 134 -9.03 -4.59 2.00
C GLY A 134 -8.07 -4.32 3.17
N ALA A 135 -6.76 -4.27 2.94
CA ALA A 135 -5.78 -3.93 3.97
C ALA A 135 -5.99 -2.48 4.48
N ASP A 136 -5.68 -2.26 5.76
CA ASP A 136 -5.72 -0.93 6.38
C ASP A 136 -4.31 -0.34 6.41
N LEU A 137 -4.00 0.48 5.40
CA LEU A 137 -2.74 1.24 5.23
C LEU A 137 -2.92 2.71 5.61
N SER A 138 -3.99 3.06 6.34
CA SER A 138 -4.27 4.46 6.66
C SER A 138 -3.14 5.06 7.50
N HIS A 139 -2.78 6.31 7.20
CA HIS A 139 -1.71 7.02 7.90
C HIS A 139 -0.31 6.37 7.83
N CYS A 140 -0.06 5.45 6.89
CA CYS A 140 1.26 4.87 6.68
C CYS A 140 2.18 5.82 5.92
N ASP A 141 3.49 5.64 6.08
CA ASP A 141 4.49 6.22 5.19
C ASP A 141 5.06 5.16 4.25
N LEU A 142 4.57 5.15 3.01
CA LEU A 142 4.99 4.27 1.92
C LEU A 142 5.95 4.97 0.96
N SER A 143 6.58 6.09 1.33
CA SER A 143 7.42 6.84 0.39
C SER A 143 8.53 5.98 -0.22
N GLY A 144 8.62 6.01 -1.56
CA GLY A 144 9.57 5.20 -2.34
C GLY A 144 9.30 3.69 -2.35
N ALA A 145 8.20 3.21 -1.79
CA ALA A 145 7.84 1.79 -1.81
C ALA A 145 7.56 1.30 -3.25
N GLN A 146 7.82 0.00 -3.46
CA GLN A 146 7.63 -0.70 -4.73
C GLN A 146 6.36 -1.55 -4.66
N LEU A 147 5.27 -1.09 -5.27
CA LEU A 147 3.96 -1.76 -5.30
C LEU A 147 3.58 -2.21 -6.72
N CYS A 148 4.57 -2.44 -7.60
CA CYS A 148 4.27 -2.86 -8.96
C CYS A 148 3.53 -4.22 -8.97
N ASP A 149 2.51 -4.34 -9.82
CA ASP A 149 1.59 -5.50 -9.89
C ASP A 149 0.84 -5.83 -8.58
N ALA A 150 0.84 -4.96 -7.55
CA ALA A 150 0.15 -5.23 -6.29
C ALA A 150 -1.39 -5.12 -6.40
N LEU A 151 -2.12 -5.88 -5.57
CA LEU A 151 -3.58 -5.81 -5.48
C LEU A 151 -3.99 -4.95 -4.28
N LEU A 152 -4.51 -3.75 -4.52
CA LEU A 152 -4.96 -2.79 -3.50
C LEU A 152 -6.47 -2.59 -3.54
N ILE A 153 -7.21 -3.61 -4.00
CA ILE A 153 -8.67 -3.53 -4.17
C ILE A 153 -9.31 -3.27 -2.81
N ASP A 154 -10.15 -2.24 -2.73
CA ASP A 154 -10.82 -1.80 -1.50
C ASP A 154 -9.88 -1.51 -0.30
N ALA A 155 -8.57 -1.35 -0.53
CA ALA A 155 -7.62 -1.01 0.53
C ALA A 155 -7.84 0.42 1.04
N ASP A 156 -7.60 0.64 2.34
CA ASP A 156 -7.66 1.96 2.96
C ASP A 156 -6.28 2.59 3.03
N LEU A 157 -6.02 3.59 2.19
CA LEU A 157 -4.77 4.34 2.08
C LEU A 157 -4.94 5.79 2.53
N ARG A 158 -6.01 6.11 3.27
CA ARG A 158 -6.33 7.49 3.66
C ARG A 158 -5.15 8.15 4.37
N ARG A 159 -4.83 9.37 3.94
CA ARG A 159 -3.78 10.20 4.55
C ARG A 159 -2.42 9.52 4.65
N SER A 160 -2.15 8.53 3.79
CA SER A 160 -0.84 7.91 3.67
C SER A 160 0.10 8.77 2.84
N ASN A 161 1.40 8.64 3.08
CA ASN A 161 2.44 9.22 2.23
C ASN A 161 2.86 8.18 1.19
N LEU A 162 2.54 8.42 -0.09
CA LEU A 162 2.83 7.57 -1.24
C LEU A 162 3.84 8.27 -2.21
N LYS A 163 4.61 9.23 -1.71
CA LYS A 163 5.57 9.99 -2.53
C LYS A 163 6.53 9.10 -3.28
N GLY A 164 6.62 9.30 -4.59
CA GLY A 164 7.55 8.56 -5.46
C GLY A 164 7.38 7.05 -5.41
N THR A 165 6.19 6.55 -5.03
CA THR A 165 5.91 5.11 -5.07
C THR A 165 5.80 4.61 -6.50
N ASP A 166 6.26 3.39 -6.71
CA ASP A 166 6.02 2.66 -7.96
C ASP A 166 4.72 1.86 -7.82
N LEU A 167 3.65 2.32 -8.46
CA LEU A 167 2.34 1.68 -8.50
C LEU A 167 2.06 1.13 -9.91
N ARG A 168 3.10 0.90 -10.72
CA ARG A 168 2.90 0.45 -12.10
C ARG A 168 2.18 -0.88 -12.13
N ASP A 169 1.15 -0.96 -12.97
CA ASP A 169 0.29 -2.14 -13.10
C ASP A 169 -0.43 -2.57 -11.80
N ALA A 170 -0.45 -1.74 -10.75
CA ALA A 170 -1.20 -2.04 -9.53
C ALA A 170 -2.71 -1.89 -9.73
N HIS A 171 -3.50 -2.65 -8.97
CA HIS A 171 -4.97 -2.63 -9.03
C HIS A 171 -5.55 -1.90 -7.82
N LEU A 172 -6.05 -0.67 -7.99
CA LEU A 172 -6.59 0.18 -6.92
C LEU A 172 -8.11 0.32 -6.98
N ASN A 173 -8.82 -0.68 -7.52
CA ASN A 173 -10.28 -0.59 -7.65
C ASN A 173 -10.95 -0.42 -6.29
N GLY A 174 -11.76 0.63 -6.13
CA GLY A 174 -12.46 0.92 -4.87
C GLY A 174 -11.57 1.40 -3.71
N ALA A 175 -10.24 1.49 -3.92
CA ALA A 175 -9.31 1.91 -2.88
C ALA A 175 -9.61 3.32 -2.38
N ASN A 176 -9.37 3.55 -1.09
CA ASN A 176 -9.61 4.82 -0.44
C ASN A 176 -8.31 5.57 -0.21
N LEU A 177 -7.96 6.49 -1.10
CA LEU A 177 -6.76 7.34 -1.05
C LEU A 177 -7.08 8.78 -0.63
N ALA A 178 -8.20 9.00 0.08
CA ALA A 178 -8.59 10.35 0.46
C ALA A 178 -7.51 11.06 1.29
N GLY A 179 -7.12 12.25 0.84
CA GLY A 179 -6.05 13.05 1.46
C GLY A 179 -4.67 12.40 1.45
N ALA A 180 -4.42 11.35 0.66
CA ALA A 180 -3.09 10.76 0.51
C ALA A 180 -2.18 11.65 -0.34
N ASP A 181 -0.86 11.53 -0.14
CA ASP A 181 0.15 12.26 -0.91
C ASP A 181 0.86 11.32 -1.90
N LEU A 182 0.43 11.35 -3.16
CA LEU A 182 0.96 10.63 -4.30
C LEU A 182 1.93 11.50 -5.15
N THR A 183 2.54 12.54 -4.58
CA THR A 183 3.45 13.41 -5.34
C THR A 183 4.55 12.57 -6.02
N GLY A 184 4.64 12.68 -7.35
CA GLY A 184 5.61 11.94 -8.17
C GLY A 184 5.44 10.42 -8.22
N ALA A 185 4.31 9.86 -7.74
CA ALA A 185 4.03 8.43 -7.86
C ALA A 185 3.85 8.02 -9.33
N ASP A 186 4.18 6.77 -9.66
CA ASP A 186 4.03 6.21 -11.01
C ASP A 186 2.88 5.19 -11.03
N LEU A 187 1.73 5.61 -11.55
CA LEU A 187 0.52 4.78 -11.74
C LEU A 187 0.32 4.42 -13.22
N THR A 188 1.42 4.25 -13.97
CA THR A 188 1.35 3.85 -15.39
C THR A 188 1.28 2.33 -15.54
N THR A 189 1.18 1.86 -16.79
CA THR A 189 1.33 0.45 -17.11
C THR A 189 2.65 0.20 -17.81
N ARG A 190 3.28 -0.97 -17.56
CA ARG A 190 4.42 -1.43 -18.37
C ARG A 190 3.99 -2.14 -19.65
N GLN A 191 2.70 -2.46 -19.77
CA GLN A 191 2.16 -3.16 -20.93
C GLN A 191 1.94 -2.17 -22.09
N ARG A 192 2.36 -2.55 -23.31
CA ARG A 192 2.34 -1.66 -24.49
C ARG A 192 0.97 -1.11 -24.85
N GLU A 193 -0.11 -1.81 -24.50
CA GLU A 193 -1.51 -1.44 -24.77
C GLU A 193 -2.39 -1.65 -23.53
N GLY A 194 -1.79 -1.75 -22.35
CA GLY A 194 -2.52 -1.96 -21.10
C GLY A 194 -3.01 -0.66 -20.47
N PHE A 195 -3.70 -0.82 -19.35
CA PHE A 195 -4.10 0.27 -18.46
C PHE A 195 -3.76 -0.12 -17.02
N ALA A 196 -3.24 0.84 -16.26
CA ALA A 196 -3.33 0.75 -14.80
C ALA A 196 -4.78 1.03 -14.38
N VAL A 197 -5.30 0.35 -13.35
CA VAL A 197 -6.73 0.40 -13.03
C VAL A 197 -6.95 0.99 -11.64
N VAL A 198 -7.67 2.11 -11.58
CA VAL A 198 -8.01 2.83 -10.34
C VAL A 198 -9.52 3.11 -10.25
N ASN A 199 -10.33 2.24 -10.87
CA ASN A 199 -11.77 2.44 -11.00
C ASN A 199 -12.45 2.56 -9.64
N ARG A 200 -13.35 3.54 -9.50
CA ARG A 200 -14.09 3.81 -8.25
C ARG A 200 -13.20 4.16 -7.06
N ALA A 201 -11.91 4.44 -7.27
CA ALA A 201 -11.04 4.89 -6.20
C ALA A 201 -11.51 6.26 -5.68
N ARG A 202 -11.23 6.52 -4.40
CA ARG A 202 -11.51 7.80 -3.75
C ARG A 202 -10.21 8.54 -3.54
N LEU A 203 -9.97 9.58 -4.32
CA LEU A 203 -8.80 10.46 -4.28
C LEU A 203 -9.18 11.88 -3.85
N HIS A 204 -10.32 12.04 -3.16
CA HIS A 204 -10.77 13.35 -2.76
C HIS A 204 -9.75 14.03 -1.83
N GLY A 205 -9.39 15.27 -2.13
CA GLY A 205 -8.37 16.02 -1.40
C GLY A 205 -6.96 15.43 -1.45
N ALA A 206 -6.69 14.43 -2.29
CA ALA A 206 -5.36 13.85 -2.44
C ALA A 206 -4.40 14.81 -3.18
N VAL A 207 -3.11 14.65 -2.93
CA VAL A 207 -2.05 15.43 -3.60
C VAL A 207 -1.36 14.52 -4.60
N LEU A 208 -1.49 14.79 -5.90
CA LEU A 208 -0.94 13.98 -6.98
C LEU A 208 0.09 14.74 -7.83
N ARG A 209 0.73 15.78 -7.28
CA ARG A 209 1.57 16.70 -8.08
C ARG A 209 2.65 15.93 -8.85
N GLY A 210 2.68 16.12 -10.17
CA GLY A 210 3.64 15.43 -11.05
C GLY A 210 3.52 13.91 -11.09
N ALA A 211 2.44 13.32 -10.57
CA ALA A 211 2.20 11.89 -10.67
C ALA A 211 2.03 11.49 -12.14
N ARG A 212 2.50 10.29 -12.47
CA ARG A 212 2.40 9.72 -13.82
C ARG A 212 1.17 8.83 -13.87
N MET A 213 0.19 9.21 -14.65
CA MET A 213 -1.10 8.51 -14.76
C MET A 213 -1.51 8.32 -16.23
N SER A 214 -0.53 8.31 -17.14
CA SER A 214 -0.78 8.06 -18.56
C SER A 214 -1.40 6.68 -18.72
N ARG A 215 -2.46 6.57 -19.53
CA ARG A 215 -3.19 5.32 -19.78
C ARG A 215 -3.73 4.68 -18.51
N VAL A 216 -4.19 5.50 -17.56
CA VAL A 216 -4.96 4.99 -16.42
C VAL A 216 -6.43 4.80 -16.80
N TRP A 217 -7.03 3.70 -16.35
CA TRP A 217 -8.47 3.54 -16.35
C TRP A 217 -9.02 3.95 -14.97
N ALA A 218 -9.61 5.15 -14.92
CA ALA A 218 -10.08 5.80 -13.70
C ALA A 218 -11.59 6.14 -13.79
N SER A 219 -12.39 5.23 -14.31
CA SER A 219 -13.84 5.44 -14.41
C SER A 219 -14.49 5.46 -13.03
N HIS A 220 -15.45 6.37 -12.84
CA HIS A 220 -16.16 6.57 -11.56
C HIS A 220 -15.26 6.94 -10.38
N THR A 221 -14.06 7.46 -10.65
CA THR A 221 -13.09 7.86 -9.64
C THR A 221 -13.41 9.26 -9.12
N ASP A 222 -13.23 9.47 -7.82
CA ASP A 222 -13.45 10.76 -7.19
C ASP A 222 -12.12 11.48 -6.96
N PHE A 223 -11.80 12.46 -7.79
CA PHE A 223 -10.67 13.37 -7.64
C PHE A 223 -11.10 14.75 -7.10
N SER A 224 -12.26 14.86 -6.46
CA SER A 224 -12.76 16.16 -6.00
C SER A 224 -11.78 16.78 -5.00
N ASP A 225 -11.52 18.08 -5.09
CA ASP A 225 -10.56 18.82 -4.26
C ASP A 225 -9.10 18.34 -4.36
N ALA A 226 -8.77 17.44 -5.30
CA ALA A 226 -7.42 16.93 -5.45
C ALA A 226 -6.47 17.95 -6.12
N ASP A 227 -5.20 17.92 -5.73
CA ASP A 227 -4.13 18.66 -6.40
C ASP A 227 -3.47 17.77 -7.46
N LEU A 228 -3.91 17.94 -8.70
CA LEU A 228 -3.43 17.24 -9.90
C LEU A 228 -2.43 18.10 -10.69
N THR A 229 -1.75 19.05 -10.05
CA THR A 229 -0.82 19.95 -10.74
C THR A 229 0.29 19.16 -11.44
N GLY A 230 0.44 19.36 -12.76
CA GLY A 230 1.47 18.71 -13.57
C GLY A 230 1.31 17.20 -13.75
N VAL A 231 0.14 16.63 -13.44
CA VAL A 231 -0.14 15.20 -13.68
C VAL A 231 -0.19 14.91 -15.17
N ASP A 232 0.42 13.80 -15.57
CA ASP A 232 0.26 13.23 -16.91
C ASP A 232 -0.97 12.31 -16.92
N LEU A 233 -2.09 12.75 -17.51
CA LEU A 233 -3.30 11.96 -17.74
C LEU A 233 -3.42 11.53 -19.20
N SER A 234 -2.35 11.59 -19.99
CA SER A 234 -2.42 11.28 -21.43
C SER A 234 -3.02 9.89 -21.66
N HIS A 235 -4.03 9.81 -22.54
CA HIS A 235 -4.77 8.60 -22.88
C HIS A 235 -5.49 7.93 -21.70
N ALA A 236 -5.76 8.66 -20.61
CA ALA A 236 -6.57 8.16 -19.52
C ALA A 236 -8.04 8.01 -19.91
N VAL A 237 -8.69 6.98 -19.34
CA VAL A 237 -10.14 6.76 -19.43
C VAL A 237 -10.80 7.25 -18.15
N LEU A 238 -11.44 8.42 -18.24
CA LEU A 238 -11.99 9.15 -17.08
C LEU A 238 -13.52 9.09 -16.98
N SER A 239 -14.17 8.13 -17.65
CA SER A 239 -15.63 8.07 -17.76
C SER A 239 -16.35 8.17 -16.42
N SER A 240 -17.25 9.15 -16.29
CA SER A 240 -18.04 9.39 -15.07
C SER A 240 -17.21 9.69 -13.81
N SER A 241 -15.97 10.14 -13.95
CA SER A 241 -15.15 10.61 -12.82
C SER A 241 -15.53 12.03 -12.39
N SER A 242 -15.24 12.37 -11.13
CA SER A 242 -15.40 13.72 -10.58
C SER A 242 -14.03 14.36 -10.40
N MET A 243 -13.87 15.58 -10.88
CA MET A 243 -12.71 16.45 -10.67
C MET A 243 -13.17 17.81 -10.14
N ARG A 244 -14.28 17.83 -9.40
CA ARG A 244 -14.84 19.07 -8.87
C ARG A 244 -13.84 19.77 -7.95
N HIS A 245 -13.69 21.07 -8.09
CA HIS A 245 -12.72 21.86 -7.29
C HIS A 245 -11.26 21.40 -7.41
N ALA A 246 -10.94 20.47 -8.32
CA ALA A 246 -9.58 19.97 -8.47
C ALA A 246 -8.67 21.03 -9.09
N VAL A 247 -7.39 21.00 -8.71
CA VAL A 247 -6.34 21.83 -9.30
C VAL A 247 -5.65 21.04 -10.41
N LEU A 248 -5.89 21.41 -11.66
CA LEU A 248 -5.39 20.74 -12.86
C LEU A 248 -4.31 21.56 -13.58
N THR A 249 -3.63 22.45 -12.85
CA THR A 249 -2.65 23.35 -13.45
C THR A 249 -1.51 22.56 -14.10
N ASP A 250 -1.17 22.88 -15.35
CA ASP A 250 -0.12 22.18 -16.14
C ASP A 250 -0.35 20.67 -16.37
N ALA A 251 -1.53 20.12 -16.03
CA ALA A 251 -1.87 18.71 -16.29
C ALA A 251 -2.01 18.42 -17.79
N ASP A 252 -1.68 17.21 -18.24
CA ASP A 252 -1.76 16.80 -19.64
C ASP A 252 -2.95 15.89 -19.93
N PHE A 253 -3.84 16.33 -20.82
CA PHE A 253 -5.05 15.61 -21.22
C PHE A 253 -4.98 15.06 -22.65
N THR A 254 -3.78 14.87 -23.21
CA THR A 254 -3.60 14.32 -24.57
C THR A 254 -4.43 13.05 -24.77
N GLY A 255 -5.38 13.07 -25.71
CA GLY A 255 -6.19 11.90 -26.05
C GLY A 255 -7.20 11.49 -24.96
N VAL A 256 -7.62 12.40 -24.09
CA VAL A 256 -8.63 12.17 -23.04
C VAL A 256 -9.98 12.74 -23.45
N GLU A 257 -11.05 11.96 -23.32
CA GLU A 257 -12.42 12.43 -23.50
C GLU A 257 -12.99 13.00 -22.19
N LEU A 258 -13.38 14.28 -22.21
CA LEU A 258 -13.86 15.00 -21.01
C LEU A 258 -15.38 15.14 -20.93
N ALA A 259 -16.14 14.62 -21.90
CA ALA A 259 -17.59 14.79 -21.99
C ALA A 259 -18.31 14.36 -20.69
N THR A 260 -17.91 13.24 -20.10
CA THR A 260 -18.56 12.67 -18.91
C THR A 260 -17.86 13.02 -17.58
N VAL A 261 -16.74 13.74 -17.61
CA VAL A 261 -15.97 14.12 -16.41
C VAL A 261 -16.59 15.34 -15.73
N ASP A 262 -16.94 15.27 -14.45
CA ASP A 262 -17.45 16.44 -13.72
C ASP A 262 -16.32 17.39 -13.35
N LEU A 263 -16.17 18.47 -14.11
CA LEU A 263 -15.12 19.48 -13.94
C LEU A 263 -15.60 20.75 -13.22
N ARG A 264 -16.79 20.74 -12.61
CA ARG A 264 -17.34 21.96 -11.98
C ARG A 264 -16.39 22.51 -10.93
N PHE A 265 -16.07 23.78 -11.08
CA PHE A 265 -15.14 24.56 -10.25
C PHE A 265 -13.68 24.07 -10.29
N ALA A 266 -13.33 23.18 -11.22
CA ALA A 266 -11.94 22.78 -11.42
C ALA A 266 -11.12 23.93 -12.02
N ASN A 267 -9.84 23.98 -11.68
CA ASN A 267 -8.89 24.95 -12.22
C ASN A 267 -8.00 24.29 -13.28
N VAL A 268 -8.30 24.51 -14.57
CA VAL A 268 -7.58 23.98 -15.73
C VAL A 268 -6.55 24.96 -16.29
N SER A 269 -6.14 25.98 -15.52
CA SER A 269 -5.14 26.96 -15.94
C SER A 269 -3.88 26.28 -16.46
N LYS A 270 -3.49 26.57 -17.72
CA LYS A 270 -2.31 25.99 -18.38
C LYS A 270 -2.34 24.47 -18.57
N ALA A 271 -3.46 23.81 -18.30
CA ALA A 271 -3.61 22.41 -18.66
C ALA A 271 -3.44 22.25 -20.18
N LYS A 272 -2.80 21.15 -20.59
CA LYS A 272 -2.42 20.87 -21.98
C LYS A 272 -3.46 19.96 -22.61
N HIS A 273 -3.76 20.21 -23.89
CA HIS A 273 -4.63 19.37 -24.71
C HIS A 273 -6.04 19.16 -24.12
N VAL A 274 -6.56 20.17 -23.42
CA VAL A 274 -7.92 20.12 -22.88
C VAL A 274 -8.91 20.48 -23.98
N ASP A 275 -9.69 19.50 -24.43
CA ASP A 275 -10.84 19.70 -25.30
C ASP A 275 -12.12 19.68 -24.46
N LEU A 276 -12.68 20.87 -24.19
CA LEU A 276 -13.90 21.02 -23.41
C LEU A 276 -15.12 21.10 -24.33
N PRO A 277 -16.09 20.17 -24.20
CA PRO A 277 -17.36 20.31 -24.89
C PRO A 277 -18.09 21.60 -24.50
N SER A 278 -18.84 22.19 -25.44
CA SER A 278 -19.51 23.49 -25.28
C SER A 278 -20.50 23.57 -24.10
N PHE A 279 -20.98 22.43 -23.61
CA PHE A 279 -21.89 22.33 -22.46
C PHE A 279 -21.16 22.24 -21.12
N LYS A 280 -19.81 22.26 -21.08
CA LYS A 280 -19.04 22.38 -19.84
C LYS A 280 -19.02 23.84 -19.39
N TYR A 281 -19.45 24.08 -18.16
CA TYR A 281 -19.47 25.38 -17.52
C TYR A 281 -18.90 25.27 -16.10
N ASP A 282 -18.70 26.42 -15.44
CA ASP A 282 -18.08 26.55 -14.11
C ASP A 282 -16.64 26.01 -14.03
N VAL A 283 -15.92 25.88 -15.13
CA VAL A 283 -14.49 25.51 -15.15
C VAL A 283 -13.65 26.78 -15.26
N ARG A 284 -12.60 26.91 -14.44
CA ARG A 284 -11.73 28.09 -14.39
C ARG A 284 -10.40 27.87 -15.11
#